data_AF-A0A2D5AIR1-F1
#
_entry.id   AF-A0A2D5AIR1-F1
#
_cell.length_a   1.000
_cell.length_b   1.000
_cell.length_c   1.000
_cell.angle_alpha   90.00
_cell.angle_beta   90.00
_cell.angle_gamma   90.00
#
_symmetry.space_group_name_H-M   'P 1'
#
loop_
_entity.id
_entity.type
_entity.pdbx_description
1 polymer ?
#
loop_
_entity_poly.entity_id
_entity_poly.type
_entity_poly.pdbx_seq_one_letter_code
_entity_poly.pdbx_strand_id
1 'polypeptide(L)'
;MTDYLPILLVALFAVTSFIFATTRGVVPILTSGLGLLATLVIGVFCLNLLITIKGNSEVIGISWPMTLTFFSVGLIPVLLFARFIAKLLILRLLRDNDNKRRWLGGFMGGCLSQFSVVIGAIFLFSGFRIAATVEELNYTASLAREQVVEMGGNIPAYPRSVGWRDKIESIPFVAGLLDRIDPFSNREYRNAAALVMVAPAPSLRGYFIQDRNIIALARAGRFWDISQDPSVAEMLRTQDRLGLVLHRKVRQSVLKGGVGEQLRELQLRGYLEGFVDSLIPASIGVEQPNL
;
A
#
# COMPACT_ATOMS: atom_id res chain seq x y z
N MET A 1 0.32 -0.22 21.27
CA MET A 1 -0.02 -1.19 20.20
C MET A 1 1.18 -1.30 19.26
N THR A 2 1.56 -2.50 18.85
CA THR A 2 2.84 -2.80 18.18
C THR A 2 2.82 -2.48 16.68
N ASP A 3 3.87 -1.87 16.14
CA ASP A 3 4.06 -1.64 14.69
C ASP A 3 4.09 -2.94 13.85
N TYR A 4 4.25 -4.08 14.53
CA TYR A 4 4.31 -5.40 13.92
C TYR A 4 2.94 -6.07 13.73
N LEU A 5 1.83 -5.36 13.93
CA LEU A 5 0.48 -5.93 13.86
C LEU A 5 0.23 -6.76 12.58
N PRO A 6 0.53 -6.29 11.35
CA PRO A 6 0.29 -7.09 10.14
C PRO A 6 1.12 -8.38 10.13
N ILE A 7 2.37 -8.32 10.59
CA ILE A 7 3.29 -9.45 10.63
C ILE A 7 2.80 -10.48 11.66
N LEU A 8 2.34 -10.01 12.82
CA LEU A 8 1.75 -10.86 13.86
C LEU A 8 0.47 -11.54 13.38
N LEU A 9 -0.36 -10.84 12.60
CA LEU A 9 -1.55 -11.43 11.98
C LEU A 9 -1.20 -12.54 10.98
N VAL A 10 -0.17 -12.34 10.15
CA VAL A 10 0.32 -13.40 9.24
C VAL A 10 0.90 -14.58 10.02
N ALA A 11 1.68 -14.32 11.07
CA ALA A 11 2.23 -15.38 11.91
C ALA A 11 1.11 -16.19 12.60
N LEU A 12 0.09 -15.53 13.12
CA LEU A 12 -1.09 -16.18 13.69
C LEU A 12 -1.83 -17.01 12.63
N PHE A 13 -1.99 -16.47 11.41
CA PHE A 13 -2.61 -17.20 10.31
C PHE A 13 -1.78 -18.41 9.88
N ALA A 14 -0.45 -18.31 9.91
CA ALA A 14 0.47 -19.40 9.61
C ALA A 14 0.32 -20.57 10.58
N VAL A 15 0.32 -20.26 11.89
CA VAL A 15 0.19 -21.23 12.97
C VAL A 15 -1.18 -21.90 12.96
N THR A 16 -2.25 -21.10 12.86
CA THR A 16 -3.62 -21.64 12.83
C THR A 16 -3.87 -22.50 11.58
N SER A 17 -3.38 -22.09 10.41
CA SER A 17 -3.45 -22.88 9.19
C SER A 17 -2.66 -24.19 9.29
N PHE A 18 -1.47 -24.15 9.91
CA PHE A 18 -0.65 -25.34 10.14
C PHE A 18 -1.38 -26.37 11.03
N ILE A 19 -1.91 -25.92 12.18
CA ILE A 19 -2.64 -26.78 13.12
C ILE A 19 -3.89 -27.34 12.46
N PHE A 20 -4.64 -26.51 11.73
CA PHE A 20 -5.83 -26.96 11.02
C PHE A 20 -5.49 -28.01 9.95
N ALA A 21 -4.47 -27.77 9.13
CA ALA A 21 -4.06 -28.71 8.08
C ALA A 21 -3.57 -30.04 8.66
N THR A 22 -2.87 -30.00 9.80
CA THR A 22 -2.37 -31.18 10.49
C THR A 22 -3.52 -32.04 11.02
N THR A 23 -4.57 -31.41 11.57
CA THR A 23 -5.68 -32.10 12.25
C THR A 23 -6.83 -32.49 11.31
N ARG A 24 -7.12 -31.65 10.31
CA ARG A 24 -8.29 -31.80 9.42
C ARG A 24 -7.93 -32.03 7.95
N GLY A 25 -6.63 -32.13 7.64
CA GLY A 25 -6.11 -32.26 6.28
C GLY A 25 -6.00 -30.93 5.55
N VAL A 26 -5.06 -30.86 4.60
CA VAL A 26 -4.70 -29.60 3.93
C VAL A 26 -5.63 -29.20 2.78
N VAL A 27 -6.44 -30.12 2.25
CA VAL A 27 -7.25 -29.91 1.04
C VAL A 27 -8.14 -28.64 1.10
N PRO A 28 -8.87 -28.35 2.20
CA PRO A 28 -9.66 -27.12 2.29
C PRO A 28 -8.80 -25.84 2.26
N ILE A 29 -7.58 -25.89 2.81
CA ILE A 29 -6.67 -24.75 2.83
C ILE A 29 -6.02 -24.55 1.45
N LEU A 30 -5.57 -25.62 0.80
CA LEU A 30 -5.00 -25.55 -0.56
C LEU A 30 -6.02 -25.05 -1.58
N THR A 31 -7.25 -25.55 -1.53
CA THR A 31 -8.32 -25.07 -2.43
C THR A 31 -8.61 -23.58 -2.23
N SER A 32 -8.58 -23.11 -0.99
CA SER A 32 -8.70 -21.68 -0.67
C SER A 32 -7.51 -20.88 -1.18
N GLY A 33 -6.28 -21.38 -1.00
CA GLY A 33 -5.05 -20.72 -1.48
C GLY A 33 -4.97 -20.63 -3.00
N LEU A 34 -5.35 -21.69 -3.71
CA LEU A 34 -5.45 -21.68 -5.18
C LEU A 34 -6.53 -20.72 -5.67
N GLY A 35 -7.67 -20.67 -4.98
CA GLY A 35 -8.70 -19.67 -5.23
C GLY A 35 -8.15 -18.25 -5.07
N LEU A 36 -7.48 -17.97 -3.95
CA LEU A 36 -6.84 -16.67 -3.70
C LEU A 36 -5.77 -16.34 -4.74
N LEU A 37 -4.96 -17.31 -5.16
CA LEU A 37 -3.95 -17.09 -6.20
C LEU A 37 -4.61 -16.69 -7.53
N ALA A 38 -5.66 -17.40 -7.94
CA ALA A 38 -6.41 -17.05 -9.15
C ALA A 38 -7.01 -15.64 -9.04
N THR A 39 -7.60 -15.31 -7.89
CA THR A 39 -8.10 -13.96 -7.59
C THR A 39 -6.99 -12.91 -7.66
N LEU A 40 -5.80 -13.21 -7.15
CA LEU A 40 -4.65 -12.31 -7.19
C LEU A 40 -4.22 -12.05 -8.65
N VAL A 41 -4.04 -13.11 -9.44
CA VAL A 41 -3.60 -13.01 -10.84
C VAL A 41 -4.63 -12.25 -11.68
N ILE A 42 -5.90 -12.64 -11.60
CA ILE A 42 -6.99 -11.99 -12.35
C ILE A 42 -7.16 -10.56 -11.87
N GLY A 43 -7.10 -10.33 -10.55
CA GLY A 43 -7.18 -9.00 -9.97
C GLY A 43 -6.08 -8.07 -10.47
N VAL A 44 -4.81 -8.48 -10.36
CA VAL A 44 -3.67 -7.69 -10.84
C VAL A 44 -3.80 -7.40 -12.34
N PHE A 45 -4.20 -8.38 -13.14
CA PHE A 45 -4.41 -8.19 -14.59
C PHE A 45 -5.52 -7.17 -14.88
N CYS A 46 -6.70 -7.36 -14.31
CA CYS A 46 -7.85 -6.47 -14.49
C CYS A 46 -7.57 -5.06 -13.96
N LEU A 47 -6.84 -4.94 -12.85
CA LEU A 47 -6.47 -3.64 -12.28
C LEU A 47 -5.49 -2.89 -13.20
N ASN A 48 -4.46 -3.56 -13.72
CA ASN A 48 -3.54 -2.95 -14.67
C ASN A 48 -4.24 -2.53 -15.96
N LEU A 49 -5.21 -3.32 -16.42
CA LEU A 49 -6.06 -2.97 -17.55
C LEU A 49 -6.90 -1.72 -17.24
N LEU A 50 -7.53 -1.65 -16.06
CA LEU A 50 -8.31 -0.49 -15.62
C LEU A 50 -7.45 0.78 -15.52
N ILE A 51 -6.23 0.69 -14.98
CA ILE A 51 -5.28 1.81 -14.91
C ILE A 51 -4.91 2.27 -16.32
N THR A 52 -4.70 1.34 -17.24
CA THR A 52 -4.36 1.68 -18.64
C THR A 52 -5.53 2.36 -19.34
N ILE A 53 -6.75 1.85 -19.16
CA ILE A 53 -7.97 2.44 -19.74
C ILE A 53 -8.21 3.82 -19.15
N LYS A 54 -8.31 3.94 -17.82
CA LYS A 54 -8.59 5.21 -17.12
C LYS A 54 -7.47 6.24 -17.31
N GLY A 55 -6.22 5.81 -17.39
CA GLY A 55 -5.08 6.69 -17.68
C GLY A 55 -5.01 7.19 -19.13
N ASN A 56 -5.74 6.55 -20.05
CA ASN A 56 -5.87 6.97 -21.45
C ASN A 56 -7.19 7.71 -21.73
N SER A 57 -8.21 7.49 -20.92
CA SER A 57 -9.50 8.17 -20.99
C SER A 57 -9.67 9.10 -19.80
N GLU A 58 -9.27 10.37 -19.92
CA GLU A 58 -9.64 11.45 -18.99
C GLU A 58 -11.17 11.65 -18.89
N VAL A 59 -11.96 10.90 -19.66
CA VAL A 59 -13.41 11.03 -19.88
C VAL A 59 -14.26 10.15 -18.95
N ILE A 60 -13.68 9.18 -18.22
CA ILE A 60 -14.49 8.32 -17.33
C ILE A 60 -14.60 8.98 -15.95
N GLY A 61 -15.70 9.68 -15.71
CA GLY A 61 -16.03 10.38 -14.46
C GLY A 61 -16.29 9.49 -13.23
N ILE A 62 -15.80 8.25 -13.21
CA ILE A 62 -15.94 7.34 -12.07
C ILE A 62 -14.72 7.50 -11.15
N SER A 63 -14.97 7.82 -9.88
CA SER A 63 -13.93 7.97 -8.85
C SER A 63 -13.23 6.63 -8.57
N TRP A 64 -11.94 6.67 -8.23
CA TRP A 64 -11.19 5.44 -7.89
C TRP A 64 -11.80 4.63 -6.73
N PRO A 65 -12.39 5.23 -5.68
CA PRO A 65 -13.10 4.49 -4.63
C PRO A 65 -14.25 3.63 -5.16
N MET A 66 -15.07 4.18 -6.07
CA MET A 66 -16.15 3.41 -6.70
C MET A 66 -15.60 2.29 -7.59
N THR A 67 -14.59 2.60 -8.42
CA THR A 67 -13.92 1.59 -9.26
C THR A 67 -13.37 0.44 -8.42
N LEU A 68 -12.72 0.74 -7.29
CA LEU A 68 -12.19 -0.26 -6.37
C LEU A 68 -13.27 -1.09 -5.70
N THR A 69 -14.41 -0.48 -5.36
CA THR A 69 -15.54 -1.19 -4.77
C THR A 69 -16.10 -2.22 -5.75
N PHE A 70 -16.44 -1.80 -6.97
CA PHE A 70 -16.95 -2.70 -8.01
C PHE A 70 -15.94 -3.81 -8.36
N PHE A 71 -14.66 -3.43 -8.46
CA PHE A 71 -13.58 -4.37 -8.72
C PHE A 71 -13.48 -5.43 -7.60
N SER A 72 -13.50 -5.00 -6.33
CA SER A 72 -13.41 -5.91 -5.18
C SER A 72 -14.60 -6.87 -5.11
N VAL A 73 -15.82 -6.36 -5.37
CA VAL A 73 -17.03 -7.20 -5.43
C VAL A 73 -16.96 -8.19 -6.59
N GLY A 74 -16.47 -7.77 -7.76
CA GLY A 74 -16.29 -8.62 -8.94
C GLY A 74 -15.27 -9.75 -8.75
N LEU A 75 -14.32 -9.60 -7.82
CA LEU A 75 -13.35 -10.65 -7.49
C LEU A 75 -13.90 -11.76 -6.59
N ILE A 76 -15.03 -11.53 -5.90
CA ILE A 76 -15.66 -12.55 -5.04
C ILE A 76 -16.14 -13.76 -5.87
N PRO A 77 -16.90 -13.60 -6.97
CA PRO A 77 -17.25 -14.71 -7.85
C PRO A 77 -16.03 -15.48 -8.38
N VAL A 78 -14.95 -14.78 -8.72
CA VAL A 78 -13.69 -15.38 -9.19
C VAL A 78 -13.11 -16.30 -8.11
N LEU A 79 -13.03 -15.83 -6.87
CA LEU A 79 -12.56 -16.62 -5.74
C LEU A 79 -13.40 -17.89 -5.53
N LEU A 80 -14.73 -17.74 -5.52
CA LEU A 80 -15.65 -18.85 -5.27
C LEU A 80 -15.58 -19.90 -6.40
N PHE A 81 -15.58 -19.45 -7.66
CA PHE A 81 -15.50 -20.33 -8.82
C PHE A 81 -14.14 -21.04 -8.89
N ALA A 82 -13.03 -20.31 -8.72
CA ALA A 82 -11.69 -20.89 -8.73
C ALA A 82 -11.50 -21.90 -7.59
N ARG A 83 -12.01 -21.59 -6.39
CA ARG A 83 -12.01 -22.52 -5.24
C ARG A 83 -12.79 -23.79 -5.55
N PHE A 84 -13.96 -23.67 -6.17
CA PHE A 84 -14.78 -24.82 -6.55
C PHE A 84 -14.04 -25.72 -7.56
N ILE A 85 -13.49 -25.14 -8.62
CA ILE A 85 -12.71 -25.88 -9.63
C ILE A 85 -11.47 -26.52 -9.00
N ALA A 86 -10.72 -25.79 -8.18
CA ALA A 86 -9.56 -26.32 -7.47
C ALA A 86 -9.92 -27.53 -6.59
N LYS A 87 -11.06 -27.48 -5.89
CA LYS A 87 -11.55 -28.60 -5.08
C LYS A 87 -11.86 -29.82 -5.94
N LEU A 88 -12.53 -29.64 -7.07
CA LEU A 88 -12.83 -30.74 -7.99
C LEU A 88 -11.55 -31.37 -8.55
N LEU A 89 -10.58 -30.56 -8.98
CA LEU A 89 -9.30 -31.03 -9.51
C LEU A 89 -8.49 -31.81 -8.47
N ILE A 90 -8.37 -31.27 -7.25
CA ILE A 90 -7.65 -31.95 -6.16
C ILE A 90 -8.33 -33.27 -5.81
N LEU A 91 -9.66 -33.31 -5.69
CA LEU A 91 -10.38 -34.55 -5.40
C LEU A 91 -10.23 -35.58 -6.52
N ARG A 92 -10.22 -35.15 -7.78
CA ARG A 92 -9.99 -36.04 -8.94
C ARG A 92 -8.58 -36.63 -8.93
N LEU A 93 -7.56 -35.84 -8.60
CA LEU A 93 -6.17 -36.29 -8.51
C LEU A 93 -5.93 -37.28 -7.35
N LEU A 94 -6.78 -37.24 -6.31
CA LEU A 94 -6.65 -38.06 -5.10
C LEU A 94 -7.56 -39.29 -5.06
N ARG A 95 -8.32 -39.54 -6.13
CA ARG A 95 -9.39 -40.56 -6.15
C ARG A 95 -8.90 -42.00 -5.93
N ASP A 96 -7.64 -42.31 -6.25
CA ASP A 96 -7.11 -43.69 -6.26
C ASP A 96 -6.08 -44.02 -5.17
N ASN A 97 -5.87 -43.17 -4.16
CA ASN A 97 -4.87 -43.48 -3.13
C ASN A 97 -5.25 -42.97 -1.74
N ASP A 98 -5.82 -43.85 -0.92
CA ASP A 98 -6.06 -43.58 0.51
C ASP A 98 -4.77 -43.22 1.27
N ASN A 99 -3.63 -43.76 0.83
CA ASN A 99 -2.32 -43.36 1.35
C ASN A 99 -1.95 -41.90 1.02
N LYS A 100 -2.33 -41.38 -0.17
CA LYS A 100 -2.11 -39.96 -0.53
C LYS A 100 -3.03 -39.04 0.29
N ARG A 101 -4.25 -39.48 0.64
CA ARG A 101 -5.13 -38.74 1.56
C ARG A 101 -4.55 -38.65 2.97
N ARG A 102 -3.93 -39.73 3.49
CA ARG A 102 -3.20 -39.68 4.78
C ARG A 102 -1.96 -38.80 4.71
N TRP A 103 -1.23 -38.81 3.60
CA TRP A 103 -0.03 -37.97 3.39
C TRP A 103 -0.32 -36.45 3.33
N LEU A 104 -1.56 -36.09 2.97
CA LEU A 104 -2.07 -34.71 2.99
C LEU A 104 -2.61 -34.26 4.35
N GLY A 105 -2.57 -35.13 5.36
CA GLY A 105 -2.76 -34.81 6.78
C GLY A 105 -1.44 -34.81 7.54
N GLY A 106 -1.46 -34.45 8.81
CA GLY A 106 -0.25 -34.41 9.63
C GLY A 106 0.73 -33.31 9.23
N PHE A 107 2.01 -33.50 9.56
CA PHE A 107 3.06 -32.48 9.40
C PHE A 107 3.21 -31.99 7.94
N MET A 108 3.18 -32.89 6.95
CA MET A 108 3.28 -32.52 5.53
C MET A 108 2.11 -31.65 5.07
N GLY A 109 0.89 -31.93 5.58
CA GLY A 109 -0.26 -31.05 5.38
C GLY A 109 -0.03 -29.65 5.96
N GLY A 110 0.52 -29.57 7.18
CA GLY A 110 0.91 -28.30 7.81
C GLY A 110 1.96 -27.51 7.01
N CYS A 111 2.95 -28.19 6.41
CA CYS A 111 3.90 -27.53 5.51
C CYS A 111 3.23 -27.00 4.24
N LEU A 112 2.36 -27.80 3.62
CA LEU A 112 1.64 -27.42 2.40
C LEU A 112 0.65 -26.26 2.63
N SER A 113 0.10 -26.09 3.84
CA SER A 113 -0.77 -24.95 4.14
C SER A 113 -0.06 -23.60 4.04
N GLN A 114 1.27 -23.58 4.20
CA GLN A 114 2.05 -22.34 4.14
C GLN A 114 1.98 -21.67 2.77
N PHE A 115 1.77 -22.43 1.70
CA PHE A 115 1.50 -21.86 0.38
C PHE A 115 0.29 -20.91 0.42
N SER A 116 -0.84 -21.37 0.96
CA SER A 116 -2.05 -20.54 1.08
C SER A 116 -1.86 -19.36 2.01
N VAL A 117 -1.05 -19.53 3.07
CA VAL A 117 -0.69 -18.46 4.01
C VAL A 117 0.09 -17.36 3.32
N VAL A 118 1.07 -17.71 2.48
CA VAL A 118 1.85 -16.72 1.70
C VAL A 118 0.95 -15.90 0.78
N ILE A 119 0.02 -16.55 0.07
CA ILE A 119 -0.94 -15.83 -0.78
C ILE A 119 -1.85 -14.93 0.06
N GLY A 120 -2.37 -15.41 1.19
CA GLY A 120 -3.16 -14.61 2.11
C GLY A 120 -2.39 -13.41 2.69
N ALA A 121 -1.10 -13.60 3.00
CA ALA A 121 -0.21 -12.55 3.48
C ALA A 121 -0.03 -11.44 2.44
N ILE A 122 0.08 -11.79 1.16
CA ILE A 122 0.13 -10.81 0.07
C ILE A 122 -1.11 -9.90 0.08
N PHE A 123 -2.32 -10.48 0.12
CA PHE A 123 -3.55 -9.68 0.19
C PHE A 123 -3.61 -8.80 1.42
N LEU A 124 -3.29 -9.36 2.59
CA LEU A 124 -3.32 -8.64 3.86
C LEU A 124 -2.33 -7.47 3.83
N PHE A 125 -1.09 -7.73 3.40
CA PHE A 125 -0.06 -6.70 3.28
C PHE A 125 -0.45 -5.61 2.29
N SER A 126 -0.93 -5.95 1.09
CA SER A 126 -1.44 -4.94 0.15
C SER A 126 -2.54 -4.08 0.77
N GLY A 127 -3.50 -4.69 1.49
CA GLY A 127 -4.55 -3.94 2.19
C GLY A 127 -4.00 -2.93 3.21
N PHE A 128 -3.06 -3.37 4.06
CA PHE A 128 -2.38 -2.47 5.01
C PHE A 128 -1.59 -1.37 4.31
N ARG A 129 -0.86 -1.69 3.22
CA ARG A 129 -0.07 -0.71 2.48
C ARG A 129 -0.95 0.35 1.79
N ILE A 130 -2.08 -0.05 1.22
CA ILE A 130 -3.04 0.88 0.59
C ILE A 130 -3.64 1.81 1.64
N ALA A 131 -4.13 1.27 2.77
CA ALA A 131 -4.70 2.06 3.85
C ALA A 131 -3.68 3.08 4.40
N ALA A 132 -2.45 2.62 4.68
CA ALA A 132 -1.36 3.48 5.14
C ALA A 132 -0.97 4.57 4.12
N THR A 133 -1.01 4.24 2.82
CA THR A 133 -0.75 5.23 1.76
C THR A 133 -1.81 6.32 1.74
N VAL A 134 -3.09 5.96 1.87
CA VAL A 134 -4.18 6.95 1.94
C VAL A 134 -4.05 7.81 3.19
N GLU A 135 -3.76 7.22 4.35
CA GLU A 135 -3.57 7.96 5.60
C GLU A 135 -2.36 8.91 5.55
N GLU A 136 -1.22 8.48 5.00
CA GLU A 136 -0.03 9.33 4.82
C GLU A 136 -0.29 10.51 3.87
N LEU A 137 -0.96 10.27 2.74
CA LEU A 137 -1.28 11.33 1.80
C LEU A 137 -2.33 12.29 2.38
N ASN A 138 -3.30 11.80 3.15
CA ASN A 138 -4.23 12.66 3.88
C ASN A 138 -3.53 13.49 4.96
N TYR A 139 -2.56 12.91 5.66
CA TYR A 139 -1.72 13.63 6.61
C TYR A 139 -0.91 14.73 5.91
N THR A 140 -0.26 14.40 4.79
CA THR A 140 0.45 15.37 3.93
C THR A 140 -0.48 16.50 3.49
N ALA A 141 -1.71 16.20 3.06
CA ALA A 141 -2.71 17.22 2.71
C ALA A 141 -3.13 18.10 3.89
N SER A 142 -3.21 17.56 5.10
CA SER A 142 -3.53 18.36 6.29
C SER A 142 -2.41 19.37 6.61
N LEU A 143 -1.16 18.97 6.42
CA LEU A 143 0.01 19.84 6.58
C LEU A 143 0.16 20.84 5.43
N ALA A 144 -0.37 20.54 4.26
CA ALA A 144 -0.33 21.41 3.09
C ALA A 144 -1.33 22.60 3.15
N ARG A 145 -2.16 22.70 4.20
CA ARG A 145 -3.13 23.79 4.35
C ARG A 145 -2.45 25.11 4.73
N GLU A 146 -2.93 26.23 4.19
CA GLU A 146 -2.36 27.56 4.45
C GLU A 146 -2.32 27.91 5.95
N GLN A 147 -3.37 27.53 6.69
CA GLN A 147 -3.52 27.79 8.13
C GLN A 147 -2.76 26.81 9.03
N VAL A 148 -1.90 25.93 8.49
CA VAL A 148 -1.18 24.92 9.30
C VAL A 148 -0.30 25.56 10.38
N VAL A 149 0.24 26.74 10.09
CA VAL A 149 1.10 27.50 11.02
C VAL A 149 0.29 28.04 12.21
N GLU A 150 -0.98 28.36 11.99
CA GLU A 150 -1.90 28.86 13.02
C GLU A 150 -2.34 27.75 14.00
N MET A 151 -2.16 26.48 13.64
CA MET A 151 -2.50 25.35 14.52
C MET A 151 -1.54 25.21 15.71
N GLY A 152 -0.41 25.92 15.74
CA GLY A 152 0.42 26.11 16.94
C GLY A 152 0.85 24.83 17.65
N GLY A 153 1.07 23.74 16.91
CA GLY A 153 1.46 22.44 17.47
C GLY A 153 0.29 21.49 17.82
N ASN A 154 -0.97 21.90 17.65
CA ASN A 154 -2.14 21.01 17.76
C ASN A 154 -2.35 20.13 16.52
N ILE A 155 -1.25 19.62 15.96
CA ILE A 155 -1.27 18.75 14.79
C ILE A 155 -1.38 17.30 15.29
N PRO A 156 -2.29 16.48 14.75
CA PRO A 156 -2.40 15.08 15.16
C PRO A 156 -1.09 14.33 14.90
N ALA A 157 -0.84 13.30 15.71
CA ALA A 157 0.33 12.47 15.54
C ALA A 157 0.33 11.78 14.16
N TYR A 158 1.54 11.50 13.66
CA TYR A 158 1.72 10.80 12.39
C TYR A 158 0.95 9.47 12.37
N PRO A 159 0.29 9.10 11.26
CA PRO A 159 -0.57 7.92 11.22
C PRO A 159 0.18 6.62 11.56
N ARG A 160 -0.34 5.87 12.53
CA ARG A 160 0.28 4.60 12.98
C ARG A 160 0.32 3.53 11.89
N SER A 161 -0.63 3.56 10.95
CA SER A 161 -0.68 2.65 9.82
C SER A 161 0.56 2.73 8.93
N VAL A 162 1.24 3.88 8.90
CA VAL A 162 2.52 4.02 8.19
C VAL A 162 3.60 3.18 8.85
N GLY A 163 3.65 3.13 10.18
CA GLY A 163 4.55 2.22 10.90
C GLY A 163 4.32 0.76 10.52
N TRP A 164 3.06 0.33 10.37
CA TRP A 164 2.72 -1.02 9.89
C TRP A 164 3.26 -1.29 8.48
N ARG A 165 3.07 -0.34 7.57
CA ARG A 165 3.56 -0.40 6.19
C ARG A 165 5.07 -0.45 6.14
N ASP A 166 5.76 0.38 6.91
CA ASP A 166 7.22 0.43 6.94
C ASP A 166 7.80 -0.90 7.44
N LYS A 167 7.16 -1.55 8.42
CA LYS A 167 7.54 -2.91 8.85
C LYS A 167 7.30 -3.97 7.78
N ILE A 168 6.20 -3.91 7.02
CA ILE A 168 5.99 -4.79 5.87
C ILE A 168 7.09 -4.57 4.81
N GLU A 169 7.40 -3.29 4.51
CA GLU A 169 8.39 -2.90 3.51
C GLU A 169 9.84 -3.20 3.96
N SER A 170 10.08 -3.37 5.26
CA SER A 170 11.38 -3.80 5.80
C SER A 170 11.69 -5.29 5.57
N ILE A 171 10.68 -6.10 5.22
CA ILE A 171 10.89 -7.54 4.97
C ILE A 171 11.61 -7.71 3.61
N PRO A 172 12.76 -8.41 3.57
CA PRO A 172 13.50 -8.65 2.33
C PRO A 172 12.60 -9.25 1.24
N PHE A 173 12.76 -8.77 0.01
CA PHE A 173 12.01 -9.18 -1.20
C PHE A 173 10.51 -8.87 -1.21
N VAL A 174 9.84 -8.78 -0.05
CA VAL A 174 8.40 -8.51 0.05
C VAL A 174 8.08 -7.14 -0.52
N ALA A 175 8.85 -6.10 -0.18
CA ALA A 175 8.61 -4.76 -0.71
C ALA A 175 8.66 -4.72 -2.25
N GLY A 176 9.68 -5.33 -2.85
CA GLY A 176 9.84 -5.40 -4.31
C GLY A 176 8.75 -6.23 -4.99
N LEU A 177 8.27 -7.30 -4.35
CA LEU A 177 7.13 -8.08 -4.84
C LEU A 177 5.85 -7.24 -4.79
N LEU A 178 5.56 -6.61 -3.65
CA LEU A 178 4.36 -5.82 -3.45
C LEU A 178 4.35 -4.59 -4.37
N ASP A 179 5.49 -3.94 -4.62
CA ASP A 179 5.60 -2.82 -5.58
C ASP A 179 5.22 -3.21 -7.03
N ARG A 180 5.30 -4.50 -7.39
CA ARG A 180 4.91 -5.00 -8.73
C ARG A 180 3.42 -5.34 -8.84
N ILE A 181 2.79 -5.76 -7.74
CA ILE A 181 1.41 -6.27 -7.74
C ILE A 181 0.41 -5.30 -7.14
N ASP A 182 0.86 -4.35 -6.32
CA ASP A 182 0.06 -3.29 -5.73
C ASP A 182 0.49 -1.91 -6.29
N PRO A 183 -0.19 -1.42 -7.34
CA PRO A 183 0.16 -0.14 -7.95
C PRO A 183 -0.28 1.07 -7.10
N PHE A 184 -1.17 0.88 -6.13
CA PHE A 184 -1.72 1.96 -5.30
C PHE A 184 -0.80 2.39 -4.17
N SER A 185 0.05 1.48 -3.70
CA SER A 185 1.00 1.74 -2.61
C SER A 185 2.46 1.68 -3.04
N ASN A 186 2.71 1.55 -4.34
CA ASN A 186 4.05 1.54 -4.92
C ASN A 186 4.84 2.76 -4.41
N ARG A 187 6.00 2.50 -3.81
CA ARG A 187 6.78 3.51 -3.07
C ARG A 187 7.13 4.73 -3.91
N GLU A 188 7.53 4.51 -5.16
CA GLU A 188 7.96 5.58 -6.06
C GLU A 188 6.81 6.52 -6.38
N TYR A 189 5.66 5.96 -6.76
CA TYR A 189 4.49 6.73 -7.15
C TYR A 189 3.80 7.39 -5.96
N ARG A 190 3.78 6.73 -4.80
CA ARG A 190 3.34 7.28 -3.52
C ARG A 190 4.17 8.51 -3.14
N ASN A 191 5.48 8.39 -3.19
CA ASN A 191 6.37 9.47 -2.78
C ASN A 191 6.35 10.63 -3.79
N ALA A 192 6.20 10.32 -5.09
CA ALA A 192 5.95 11.33 -6.11
C ALA A 192 4.63 12.08 -5.86
N ALA A 193 3.55 11.36 -5.54
CA ALA A 193 2.26 11.96 -5.21
C ALA A 193 2.37 12.89 -4.00
N ALA A 194 3.09 12.49 -2.95
CA ALA A 194 3.35 13.35 -1.79
C ALA A 194 4.10 14.63 -2.18
N LEU A 195 5.15 14.55 -3.01
CA LEU A 195 5.88 15.75 -3.47
C LEU A 195 5.01 16.68 -4.33
N VAL A 196 4.12 16.12 -5.15
CA VAL A 196 3.11 16.90 -5.89
C VAL A 196 2.14 17.61 -4.94
N MET A 197 1.78 16.99 -3.82
CA MET A 197 0.93 17.61 -2.78
C MET A 197 1.64 18.69 -1.97
N VAL A 198 2.96 18.57 -1.79
CA VAL A 198 3.80 19.59 -1.13
C VAL A 198 3.97 20.83 -2.00
N ALA A 199 4.07 20.67 -3.33
CA ALA A 199 4.38 21.76 -4.26
C ALA A 199 3.50 23.02 -4.15
N PRO A 200 2.15 22.93 -4.02
CA PRO A 200 1.30 24.12 -3.89
C PRO A 200 1.30 24.74 -2.49
N ALA A 201 1.85 24.09 -1.47
CA ALA A 201 1.79 24.55 -0.07
C ALA A 201 3.03 25.36 0.32
N PRO A 202 2.94 26.71 0.47
CA PRO A 202 4.13 27.55 0.62
C PRO A 202 5.00 27.20 1.84
N SER A 203 4.39 26.96 3.01
CA SER A 203 5.11 26.66 4.25
C SER A 203 5.79 25.29 4.20
N LEU A 204 5.05 24.26 3.80
CA LEU A 204 5.56 22.88 3.71
C LEU A 204 6.62 22.76 2.60
N ARG A 205 6.36 23.37 1.43
CA ARG A 205 7.36 23.48 0.36
C ARG A 205 8.59 24.22 0.85
N GLY A 206 8.41 25.35 1.53
CA GLY A 206 9.48 26.18 2.07
C GLY A 206 10.41 25.39 2.99
N TYR A 207 9.88 24.49 3.80
CA TYR A 207 10.66 23.56 4.61
C TYR A 207 11.36 22.48 3.76
N PHE A 208 10.62 21.80 2.87
CA PHE A 208 11.17 20.73 2.03
C PHE A 208 12.31 21.21 1.12
N ILE A 209 12.26 22.45 0.63
CA ILE A 209 13.33 23.02 -0.21
C ILE A 209 14.56 23.49 0.59
N GLN A 210 14.60 23.33 1.91
CA GLN A 210 15.84 23.55 2.66
C GLN A 210 16.82 22.40 2.43
N ASP A 211 16.32 21.20 2.13
CA ASP A 211 17.12 20.03 1.79
C ASP A 211 17.47 20.02 0.29
N ARG A 212 18.78 20.04 -0.02
CA ARG A 212 19.29 20.00 -1.39
C ARG A 212 18.88 18.75 -2.15
N ASN A 213 18.77 17.60 -1.47
CA ASN A 213 18.38 16.34 -2.10
C ASN A 213 16.92 16.40 -2.56
N ILE A 214 16.04 16.94 -1.72
CA ILE A 214 14.63 17.13 -2.06
C ILE A 214 14.48 18.12 -3.21
N ILE A 215 15.21 19.24 -3.22
CA ILE A 215 15.18 20.19 -4.36
C ILE A 215 15.66 19.56 -5.66
N ALA A 216 16.72 18.75 -5.62
CA ALA A 216 17.24 18.10 -6.81
C ALA A 216 16.21 17.10 -7.37
N LEU A 217 15.65 16.27 -6.48
CA LEU A 217 14.60 15.31 -6.78
C LEU A 217 13.36 15.99 -7.36
N ALA A 218 12.97 17.08 -6.71
CA ALA A 218 11.87 17.94 -7.05
C ALA A 218 11.92 18.47 -8.48
N ARG A 219 13.07 19.07 -8.81
CA ARG A 219 13.33 19.66 -10.13
C ARG A 219 13.46 18.60 -11.21
N ALA A 220 14.17 17.50 -10.93
CA ALA A 220 14.34 16.39 -11.87
C ALA A 220 12.99 15.74 -12.24
N GLY A 221 12.12 15.53 -11.24
CA GLY A 221 10.77 15.01 -11.45
C GLY A 221 9.74 16.04 -11.91
N ARG A 222 10.06 17.34 -11.92
CA ARG A 222 9.13 18.44 -12.27
C ARG A 222 7.79 18.38 -11.51
N PHE A 223 7.79 17.99 -10.23
CA PHE A 223 6.53 17.80 -9.48
C PHE A 223 5.73 19.09 -9.27
N TRP A 224 6.37 20.26 -9.36
CA TRP A 224 5.77 21.59 -9.30
C TRP A 224 4.95 21.88 -10.55
N ASP A 225 5.49 21.58 -11.72
CA ASP A 225 4.76 21.75 -12.98
C ASP A 225 3.56 20.81 -13.02
N ILE A 226 3.74 19.59 -12.50
CA ILE A 226 2.68 18.57 -12.43
C ILE A 226 1.56 18.98 -11.47
N SER A 227 1.87 19.64 -10.35
CA SER A 227 0.84 20.09 -9.41
C SER A 227 -0.07 21.17 -10.00
N GLN A 228 0.41 21.92 -11.01
CA GLN A 228 -0.38 22.94 -11.72
C GLN A 228 -1.23 22.37 -12.85
N ASP A 229 -1.08 21.09 -13.17
CA ASP A 229 -1.88 20.46 -14.22
C ASP A 229 -3.36 20.42 -13.83
N PRO A 230 -4.31 20.83 -14.68
CA PRO A 230 -5.72 20.90 -14.30
C PRO A 230 -6.30 19.58 -13.78
N SER A 231 -5.89 18.46 -14.37
CA SER A 231 -6.34 17.12 -13.95
C SER A 231 -5.81 16.74 -12.55
N VAL A 232 -4.56 17.11 -12.25
CA VAL A 232 -3.92 16.87 -10.96
C VAL A 232 -4.49 17.81 -9.90
N ALA A 233 -4.64 19.10 -10.22
CA ALA A 233 -5.26 20.08 -9.36
C ALA A 233 -6.68 19.67 -8.94
N GLU A 234 -7.46 19.11 -9.86
CA GLU A 234 -8.79 18.56 -9.54
C GLU A 234 -8.72 17.37 -8.58
N MET A 235 -7.76 16.46 -8.75
CA MET A 235 -7.54 15.34 -7.80
C MET A 235 -7.09 15.84 -6.42
N LEU A 236 -6.25 16.87 -6.36
CA LEU A 236 -5.85 17.51 -5.11
C LEU A 236 -7.07 18.11 -4.39
N ARG A 237 -7.94 18.80 -5.13
CA ARG A 237 -9.19 19.42 -4.63
C ARG A 237 -10.22 18.41 -4.15
N THR A 238 -10.46 17.37 -4.94
CA THR A 238 -11.43 16.28 -4.63
C THR A 238 -10.89 15.25 -3.64
N GLN A 239 -9.63 15.39 -3.23
CA GLN A 239 -8.94 14.50 -2.30
C GLN A 239 -8.79 13.06 -2.81
N ASP A 240 -8.74 12.84 -4.13
CA ASP A 240 -8.55 11.51 -4.73
C ASP A 240 -7.07 11.06 -4.63
N ARG A 241 -6.67 10.61 -3.43
CA ARG A 241 -5.28 10.21 -3.12
C ARG A 241 -4.80 9.04 -3.97
N LEU A 242 -5.63 8.03 -4.12
CA LEU A 242 -5.31 6.85 -4.93
C LEU A 242 -5.25 7.21 -6.41
N GLY A 243 -6.15 8.09 -6.86
CA GLY A 243 -6.09 8.64 -8.21
C GLY A 243 -4.82 9.40 -8.49
N LEU A 244 -4.35 10.19 -7.53
CA LEU A 244 -3.10 10.94 -7.66
C LEU A 244 -1.89 10.01 -7.82
N VAL A 245 -1.79 8.95 -7.01
CA VAL A 245 -0.71 7.94 -7.11
C VAL A 245 -0.71 7.27 -8.49
N LEU A 246 -1.89 6.98 -9.03
CA LEU A 246 -2.04 6.33 -10.32
C LEU A 246 -2.02 7.29 -11.52
N HIS A 247 -1.97 8.60 -11.27
CA HIS A 247 -2.10 9.61 -12.31
C HIS A 247 -0.97 9.50 -13.32
N ARG A 248 -1.30 9.51 -14.61
CA ARG A 248 -0.33 9.29 -15.69
C ARG A 248 0.85 10.26 -15.62
N LYS A 249 0.60 11.55 -15.36
CA LYS A 249 1.66 12.57 -15.28
C LYS A 249 2.57 12.37 -14.07
N VAL A 250 2.02 11.98 -12.92
CA VAL A 250 2.78 11.66 -11.71
C VAL A 250 3.66 10.43 -11.92
N ARG A 251 3.16 9.40 -12.60
CA ARG A 251 3.96 8.20 -12.91
C ARG A 251 5.03 8.49 -13.96
N GLN A 252 4.72 9.32 -14.95
CA GLN A 252 5.69 9.70 -15.99
C GLN A 252 6.81 10.59 -15.47
N SER A 253 6.61 11.42 -14.45
CA SER A 253 7.71 12.19 -13.85
C SER A 253 8.72 11.30 -13.17
N VAL A 254 8.28 10.22 -12.52
CA VAL A 254 9.19 9.22 -11.93
C VAL A 254 10.09 8.63 -13.01
N LEU A 255 9.49 8.18 -14.12
CA LEU A 255 10.20 7.50 -15.20
C LEU A 255 11.09 8.44 -16.02
N LYS A 256 10.57 9.60 -16.44
CA LYS A 256 11.29 10.56 -17.28
C LYS A 256 12.32 11.37 -16.50
N GLY A 257 12.07 11.62 -15.21
CA GLY A 257 13.01 12.31 -14.34
C GLY A 257 14.18 11.44 -13.90
N GLY A 258 14.10 10.11 -14.07
CA GLY A 258 15.14 9.19 -13.59
C GLY A 258 15.25 9.16 -12.06
N VAL A 259 14.19 9.54 -11.36
CA VAL A 259 14.16 9.75 -9.90
C VAL A 259 13.56 8.56 -9.13
N GLY A 260 13.27 7.45 -9.80
CA GLY A 260 12.59 6.29 -9.23
C GLY A 260 13.27 5.72 -7.98
N GLU A 261 14.56 5.39 -8.05
CA GLU A 261 15.28 4.82 -6.89
C GLU A 261 15.32 5.81 -5.71
N GLN A 262 15.61 7.09 -5.98
CA GLN A 262 15.66 8.13 -4.95
C GLN A 262 14.29 8.33 -4.28
N LEU A 263 13.21 8.29 -5.06
CA LEU A 263 11.86 8.31 -4.52
C LEU A 263 11.55 7.05 -3.72
N ARG A 264 12.02 5.88 -4.15
CA ARG A 264 11.79 4.61 -3.44
C ARG A 264 12.44 4.61 -2.05
N GLU A 265 13.60 5.25 -1.93
CA GLU A 265 14.37 5.37 -0.69
C GLU A 265 13.93 6.56 0.20
N LEU A 266 13.13 7.48 -0.34
CA LEU A 266 12.68 8.66 0.38
C LEU A 266 11.80 8.29 1.60
N GLN A 267 12.29 8.67 2.79
CA GLN A 267 11.56 8.53 4.05
C GLN A 267 10.73 9.79 4.35
N LEU A 268 9.54 9.89 3.75
CA LEU A 268 8.64 11.04 3.92
C LEU A 268 8.33 11.38 5.38
N ARG A 269 8.17 10.35 6.23
CA ARG A 269 7.86 10.51 7.65
C ARG A 269 8.79 11.50 8.34
N GLY A 270 10.11 11.36 8.16
CA GLY A 270 11.09 12.23 8.81
C GLY A 270 10.97 13.70 8.39
N TYR A 271 10.62 13.96 7.13
CA TYR A 271 10.40 15.33 6.65
C TYR A 271 9.09 15.93 7.17
N LEU A 272 8.02 15.13 7.24
CA LEU A 272 6.72 15.59 7.71
C LEU A 272 6.71 15.81 9.22
N GLU A 273 7.28 14.89 10.00
CA GLU A 273 7.46 15.06 11.46
C GLU A 273 8.40 16.24 11.76
N GLY A 274 9.52 16.37 11.04
CA GLY A 274 10.43 17.51 11.22
C GLY A 274 9.80 18.87 10.88
N PHE A 275 8.91 18.92 9.87
CA PHE A 275 8.12 20.12 9.60
C PHE A 275 7.18 20.44 10.78
N VAL A 276 6.48 19.44 11.33
CA VAL A 276 5.60 19.64 12.48
C VAL A 276 6.38 20.15 13.69
N ASP A 277 7.55 19.56 13.97
CA ASP A 277 8.43 20.01 15.06
C ASP A 277 8.88 21.47 14.86
N SER A 278 9.13 21.88 13.61
CA SER A 278 9.50 23.27 13.28
C SER A 278 8.37 24.29 13.52
N LEU A 279 7.12 23.83 13.62
CA LEU A 279 5.96 24.67 13.91
C LEU A 279 5.73 24.86 15.42
N ILE A 280 6.37 24.06 16.28
CA ILE A 280 6.26 24.18 17.73
C ILE A 280 7.20 25.30 18.18
N PRO A 281 6.71 26.39 18.80
CA PRO A 281 7.56 27.47 19.26
C PRO A 281 8.59 26.96 20.27
N ALA A 282 9.85 27.37 20.12
CA ALA A 282 10.97 27.04 21.02
C ALA A 282 10.77 27.49 22.49
N SER A 283 9.64 28.14 22.82
CA SER A 283 9.29 28.64 24.15
C SER A 283 8.65 27.60 25.07
N ILE A 284 8.38 26.37 24.61
CA ILE A 284 8.17 25.23 25.53
C ILE A 284 9.54 24.64 25.86
N GLY A 285 10.44 25.51 26.32
CA GLY A 285 11.63 25.11 27.04
C GLY A 285 11.15 24.40 28.29
N VAL A 286 11.55 23.16 28.43
CA VAL A 286 11.50 22.41 29.68
C VAL A 286 12.03 23.34 30.78
N GLU A 287 11.15 23.82 31.64
CA GLU A 287 11.57 24.16 33.00
C GLU A 287 12.17 22.87 33.55
N GLN A 288 13.49 22.81 33.60
CA GLN A 288 14.17 21.87 34.47
C GLN A 288 13.57 22.09 35.85
N PRO A 289 12.96 21.07 36.50
CA PRO A 289 12.66 21.21 37.90
C PRO A 289 14.00 21.31 38.61
N ASN A 290 14.36 22.54 38.99
CA ASN A 290 15.32 22.79 40.03
C ASN A 290 14.73 22.25 41.32
N LEU A 291 15.51 21.37 41.97
CA LEU A 291 15.37 20.78 43.31
C LEU A 291 14.59 19.47 43.41
#